data_AF-A0AAW0LKE5-F1
#
_entry.id   AF-A0AAW0LKE5-F1
#
_cell.length_a   1.000
_cell.length_b   1.000
_cell.length_c   1.000
_cell.angle_alpha   90.00
_cell.angle_beta   90.00
_cell.angle_gamma   90.00
#
_symmetry.space_group_name_H-M   'P 1'
#
loop_
_entity.id
_entity.type
_entity.pdbx_description
1 polymer ?
#
loop_
_entity_poly.entity_id
_entity_poly.type
_entity_poly.pdbx_seq_one_letter_code
_entity_poly.pdbx_strand_id
1 'polypeptide(L)'
;MWMFASRNGRNADDIREWMGIFRQIRNVAKYAARLGQSFGSSTETLNVEKHEIEIIPDVEVVQDGVKYVFSDGIGKISSEFAKSVALKCSCKGHTPSAFQIRYGGYKGVVAVDPTSSVKLSLRKSMSKYESDNTKLDVLAYTKFQPCYLNRQLITLLSTLGVEDYVFEKKQKEAVNNLMLY
;
A
#
# COMPACT_ATOMS: atom_id res chain seq x y z
N MET A 1 -19.19 0.13 -9.16
CA MET A 1 -19.20 -0.52 -10.49
C MET A 1 -18.75 0.52 -11.50
N TRP A 2 -17.73 0.23 -12.30
CA TRP A 2 -17.19 1.20 -13.27
C TRP A 2 -17.84 0.93 -14.63
N MET A 3 -18.56 1.91 -15.16
CA MET A 3 -19.23 1.83 -16.46
C MET A 3 -18.65 2.89 -17.39
N PHE A 4 -18.36 2.52 -18.64
CA PHE A 4 -17.88 3.43 -19.67
C PHE A 4 -18.76 3.28 -20.91
N ALA A 5 -19.27 4.40 -21.42
CA ALA A 5 -20.01 4.44 -22.67
C ALA A 5 -19.04 4.79 -23.81
N SER A 6 -18.79 3.82 -24.70
CA SER A 6 -17.90 3.98 -25.85
C SER A 6 -18.29 5.17 -26.72
N ARG A 7 -17.28 5.85 -27.28
CA ARG A 7 -17.45 6.94 -28.25
C ARG A 7 -16.53 6.70 -29.46
N ASN A 8 -16.81 7.36 -30.58
CA ASN A 8 -15.95 7.26 -31.77
C ASN A 8 -14.51 7.61 -31.41
N GLY A 9 -13.59 6.65 -31.58
CA GLY A 9 -12.16 6.80 -31.29
C GLY A 9 -11.71 6.47 -29.85
N ARG A 10 -12.62 6.07 -28.94
CA ARG A 10 -12.27 5.51 -27.62
C ARG A 10 -13.28 4.46 -27.16
N ASN A 11 -12.83 3.23 -27.01
CA ASN A 11 -13.58 2.08 -26.51
C ASN A 11 -12.96 1.53 -25.21
N ALA A 12 -13.57 0.48 -24.64
CA ALA A 12 -13.10 -0.14 -23.41
C ALA A 12 -11.75 -0.87 -23.57
N ASP A 13 -11.41 -1.33 -24.77
CA ASP A 13 -10.11 -1.95 -25.07
C ASP A 13 -8.98 -0.93 -25.01
N ASP A 14 -9.19 0.26 -25.57
CA ASP A 14 -8.22 1.36 -25.51
C ASP A 14 -7.91 1.76 -24.05
N ILE A 15 -8.95 1.77 -23.20
CA ILE A 15 -8.81 2.05 -21.76
C ILE A 15 -8.02 0.93 -21.06
N ARG A 16 -8.30 -0.34 -21.38
CA ARG A 16 -7.58 -1.49 -20.81
C ARG A 16 -6.11 -1.49 -21.20
N GLU A 17 -5.80 -1.14 -22.45
CA GLU A 17 -4.43 -1.05 -22.94
C GLU A 17 -3.67 0.09 -22.27
N TRP A 18 -4.31 1.25 -22.09
CA TRP A 18 -3.73 2.36 -21.33
C TRP A 18 -3.42 2.02 -19.86
N MET A 19 -4.22 1.17 -19.21
CA MET A 19 -4.03 0.81 -17.80
C MET A 19 -2.78 -0.04 -17.54
N GLY A 20 -2.26 -0.74 -18.55
CA GLY A 20 -1.08 -1.59 -18.44
C GLY A 20 -1.19 -2.90 -19.20
N ILE A 21 -0.11 -3.70 -19.12
CA ILE A 21 0.00 -4.96 -19.84
C ILE A 21 -0.49 -6.10 -18.94
N PHE A 22 -1.76 -6.48 -19.14
CA PHE A 22 -2.38 -7.58 -18.38
C PHE A 22 -2.40 -8.92 -19.12
N ARG A 23 -1.89 -8.98 -20.35
CA ARG A 23 -1.95 -10.16 -21.23
C ARG A 23 -1.33 -11.43 -20.60
N GLN A 24 -0.39 -11.26 -19.68
CA GLN A 24 0.26 -12.35 -18.97
C GLN A 24 -0.59 -12.93 -17.82
N ILE A 25 -1.65 -12.26 -17.38
CA ILE A 25 -2.49 -12.69 -16.25
C ILE A 25 -3.63 -13.59 -16.75
N ARG A 26 -3.43 -14.91 -16.66
CA ARG A 26 -4.42 -15.91 -17.10
C ARG A 26 -5.57 -16.14 -16.13
N ASN A 27 -5.37 -15.83 -14.86
CA ASN A 27 -6.41 -16.03 -13.84
C ASN A 27 -7.38 -14.85 -13.83
N VAL A 28 -8.66 -15.12 -14.11
CA VAL A 28 -9.72 -14.10 -14.26
C VAL A 28 -9.91 -13.26 -12.98
N ALA A 29 -9.90 -13.89 -11.81
CA ALA A 29 -10.05 -13.18 -10.54
C ALA A 29 -8.86 -12.24 -10.27
N LYS A 30 -7.62 -12.69 -10.53
CA LYS A 30 -6.43 -11.85 -10.44
C LYS A 30 -6.47 -10.72 -11.48
N TYR A 31 -6.88 -11.00 -12.70
CA TYR A 31 -7.01 -10.02 -13.78
C TYR A 31 -7.97 -8.89 -13.37
N ALA A 32 -9.19 -9.24 -12.92
CA ALA A 32 -10.17 -8.27 -12.45
C ALA A 32 -9.65 -7.44 -11.25
N ALA A 33 -8.96 -8.07 -10.31
CA ALA A 33 -8.34 -7.37 -9.18
C ALA A 33 -7.23 -6.38 -9.61
N ARG A 34 -6.48 -6.67 -10.68
CA ARG A 34 -5.46 -5.75 -11.22
C ARG A 34 -6.06 -4.61 -12.04
N LEU A 35 -7.10 -4.85 -12.84
CA LEU A 35 -7.85 -3.76 -13.45
C LEU A 35 -8.45 -2.82 -12.40
N GLY A 36 -9.02 -3.38 -11.33
CA GLY A 36 -9.56 -2.62 -10.20
C GLY A 36 -8.54 -1.69 -9.52
N GLN A 37 -7.24 -2.01 -9.64
CA GLN A 37 -6.17 -1.21 -9.06
C GLN A 37 -6.04 0.17 -9.71
N SER A 38 -6.42 0.33 -10.98
CA SER A 38 -6.37 1.61 -11.69
C SER A 38 -7.50 2.56 -11.28
N PHE A 39 -8.47 2.10 -10.49
CA PHE A 39 -9.67 2.88 -10.14
C PHE A 39 -9.82 3.19 -8.65
N GLY A 40 -8.89 2.75 -7.80
CA GLY A 40 -8.97 3.12 -6.38
C GLY A 40 -8.59 4.58 -6.18
N SER A 41 -9.29 5.29 -5.29
CA SER A 41 -8.96 6.67 -4.92
C SER A 41 -7.51 6.80 -4.48
N SER A 42 -6.80 7.77 -5.05
CA SER A 42 -5.41 8.10 -4.72
C SER A 42 -5.20 9.61 -4.87
N THR A 43 -4.18 10.11 -4.17
CA THR A 43 -3.61 11.42 -4.48
C THR A 43 -2.48 11.20 -5.47
N GLU A 44 -2.64 11.68 -6.70
CA GLU A 44 -1.54 11.76 -7.66
C GLU A 44 -0.50 12.75 -7.10
N THR A 45 0.73 12.29 -6.90
CA THR A 45 1.77 13.10 -6.23
C THR A 45 2.78 13.67 -7.21
N LEU A 46 3.64 12.81 -7.76
CA LEU A 46 4.80 13.17 -8.58
C LEU A 46 5.01 12.10 -9.67
N ASN A 47 5.64 12.50 -10.78
CA ASN A 47 6.19 11.53 -11.73
C ASN A 47 7.57 11.08 -11.24
N VAL A 48 7.83 9.78 -11.37
CA VAL A 48 9.11 9.14 -11.07
C VAL A 48 9.52 8.35 -12.29
N GLU A 49 10.55 8.82 -12.98
CA GLU A 49 11.01 8.21 -14.23
C GLU A 49 11.73 6.88 -13.95
N LYS A 50 11.79 6.00 -14.96
CA LYS A 50 12.40 4.67 -14.81
C LYS A 50 13.89 4.70 -14.39
N HIS A 51 14.60 5.78 -14.66
CA HIS A 51 16.00 5.96 -14.25
C HIS A 51 16.14 6.48 -12.80
N GLU A 52 15.04 6.90 -12.19
CA GLU A 52 14.99 7.40 -10.80
C GLU A 52 14.58 6.31 -9.81
N ILE A 53 14.29 5.11 -10.31
CA ILE A 53 13.98 3.92 -9.51
C ILE A 53 15.10 2.89 -9.60
N GLU A 54 15.19 2.06 -8.58
CA GLU A 54 16.00 0.85 -8.61
C GLU A 54 15.16 -0.38 -8.22
N ILE A 55 15.49 -1.55 -8.77
CA ILE A 55 14.89 -2.81 -8.36
C ILE A 55 15.86 -3.55 -7.46
N ILE A 56 15.50 -3.69 -6.18
CA ILE A 56 16.30 -4.37 -5.16
C ILE A 56 15.76 -5.79 -4.87
N PRO A 57 16.62 -6.77 -4.56
CA PRO A 57 16.21 -8.15 -4.32
C PRO A 57 15.45 -8.26 -3.00
N ASP A 58 14.33 -8.98 -3.01
CA ASP A 58 13.57 -9.30 -1.80
C ASP A 58 14.47 -9.85 -0.67
N VAL A 59 14.15 -9.50 0.58
CA VAL A 59 14.83 -10.02 1.78
C VAL A 59 14.25 -11.39 2.05
N GLU A 60 15.06 -12.41 1.80
CA GLU A 60 14.63 -13.81 1.84
C GLU A 60 15.48 -14.60 2.84
N VAL A 61 14.83 -15.49 3.59
CA VAL A 61 15.51 -16.44 4.50
C VAL A 61 14.96 -17.84 4.20
N VAL A 62 15.84 -18.83 4.22
CA VAL A 62 15.45 -20.25 4.12
C VAL A 62 15.60 -20.88 5.50
N GLN A 63 14.51 -21.43 6.03
CA GLN A 63 14.49 -22.15 7.29
C GLN A 63 13.73 -23.46 7.08
N ASP A 64 14.34 -24.59 7.49
CA ASP A 64 13.76 -25.94 7.35
C ASP A 64 13.32 -26.29 5.92
N GLY A 65 14.05 -25.80 4.92
CA GLY A 65 13.73 -25.99 3.50
C GLY A 65 12.59 -25.11 2.98
N VAL A 66 11.98 -24.28 3.83
CA VAL A 66 10.93 -23.33 3.45
C VAL A 66 11.54 -21.95 3.23
N LYS A 67 11.22 -21.35 2.07
CA LYS A 67 11.65 -19.99 1.71
C LYS A 67 10.63 -18.95 2.19
N TYR A 68 11.09 -18.01 3.00
CA TYR A 68 10.29 -16.91 3.53
C TYR A 68 10.73 -15.58 2.93
N VAL A 69 9.77 -14.74 2.55
CA VAL A 69 10.00 -13.39 2.02
C VAL A 69 9.61 -12.37 3.09
N PHE A 70 10.60 -11.76 3.75
CA PHE A 70 10.38 -10.81 4.85
C PHE A 70 10.07 -9.39 4.37
N SER A 71 10.37 -9.10 3.11
CA SER A 71 10.10 -7.79 2.50
C SER A 71 8.92 -7.81 1.54
N ASP A 72 8.00 -8.76 1.66
CA ASP A 72 6.90 -8.87 0.69
C ASP A 72 6.02 -7.61 0.71
N GLY A 73 6.01 -6.89 -0.41
CA GLY A 73 5.17 -5.71 -0.59
C GLY A 73 5.74 -4.43 0.02
N ILE A 74 7.01 -4.42 0.47
CA ILE A 74 7.67 -3.23 1.01
C ILE A 74 8.95 -2.85 0.25
N GLY A 75 8.99 -1.60 -0.21
CA GLY A 75 10.16 -0.96 -0.81
C GLY A 75 10.68 0.19 0.02
N LYS A 76 11.50 1.03 -0.59
CA LYS A 76 12.12 2.20 0.05
C LYS A 76 11.85 3.48 -0.72
N ILE A 77 11.87 4.60 -0.02
CA ILE A 77 11.82 5.96 -0.57
C ILE A 77 12.94 6.80 0.06
N SER A 78 13.69 7.57 -0.73
CA SER A 78 14.73 8.43 -0.16
C SER A 78 14.12 9.55 0.70
N SER A 79 14.87 10.01 1.71
CA SER A 79 14.46 11.11 2.59
C SER A 79 14.09 12.38 1.83
N GLU A 80 14.83 12.72 0.78
CA GLU A 80 14.55 13.90 -0.04
C GLU A 80 13.23 13.75 -0.78
N PHE A 81 13.02 12.62 -1.45
CA PHE A 81 11.81 12.38 -2.22
C PHE A 81 10.57 12.24 -1.34
N ALA A 82 10.71 11.63 -0.15
CA ALA A 82 9.65 11.54 0.84
C ALA A 82 9.13 12.91 1.28
N LYS A 83 10.02 13.91 1.43
CA LYS A 83 9.61 15.30 1.73
C LYS A 83 8.78 15.89 0.59
N SER A 84 9.22 15.70 -0.66
CA SER A 84 8.47 16.17 -1.84
C SER A 84 7.08 15.54 -1.93
N VAL A 85 6.99 14.24 -1.66
CA VAL A 85 5.72 13.49 -1.61
C VAL A 85 4.83 14.01 -0.46
N ALA A 86 5.40 14.22 0.74
CA ALA A 86 4.66 14.74 1.89
C ALA A 86 4.04 16.12 1.62
N LEU A 87 4.77 17.00 0.93
CA LEU A 87 4.25 18.31 0.51
C LEU A 87 3.04 18.18 -0.41
N LYS A 88 3.07 17.25 -1.38
CA LYS A 88 1.93 16.96 -2.26
C LYS A 88 0.74 16.35 -1.51
N CYS A 89 1.00 15.51 -0.52
CA CYS A 89 0.00 14.94 0.36
C CYS A 89 -0.54 15.92 1.41
N SER A 90 -0.17 17.21 1.37
CA SER A 90 -0.58 18.23 2.34
C SER A 90 -0.22 17.89 3.80
N CYS A 91 0.83 17.09 4.01
CA CYS A 91 1.39 16.80 5.33
C CYS A 91 2.21 18.02 5.81
N LYS A 92 1.55 18.98 6.47
CA LYS A 92 2.20 20.20 6.96
C LYS A 92 3.09 19.90 8.17
N GLY A 93 4.35 20.32 8.11
CA GLY A 93 5.28 20.31 9.25
C GLY A 93 5.89 18.95 9.63
N HIS A 94 5.54 17.87 8.94
CA HIS A 94 6.08 16.53 9.20
C HIS A 94 6.12 15.69 7.92
N THR A 95 7.17 14.88 7.76
CA THR A 95 7.29 13.88 6.68
C THR A 95 6.97 12.50 7.24
N PRO A 96 5.90 11.84 6.76
CA PRO A 96 5.57 10.47 7.15
C PRO A 96 6.75 9.52 6.93
N SER A 97 6.91 8.52 7.79
CA SER A 97 7.99 7.53 7.69
C SER A 97 7.69 6.43 6.69
N ALA A 98 6.42 6.23 6.31
CA ALA A 98 6.06 5.32 5.24
C ALA A 98 4.79 5.77 4.48
N PHE A 99 4.69 5.32 3.23
CA PHE A 99 3.62 5.64 2.30
C PHE A 99 3.09 4.36 1.66
N GLN A 100 1.77 4.19 1.61
CA GLN A 100 1.14 3.17 0.80
C GLN A 100 1.00 3.71 -0.63
N ILE A 101 1.59 3.01 -1.60
CA ILE A 101 1.75 3.50 -2.96
C ILE A 101 1.16 2.58 -4.03
N ARG A 102 0.87 3.18 -5.17
CA ARG A 102 0.79 2.53 -6.48
C ARG A 102 1.71 3.27 -7.46
N TYR A 103 2.45 2.53 -8.26
CA TYR A 103 3.39 3.10 -9.22
C TYR A 103 3.62 2.10 -10.34
N GLY A 104 3.32 2.42 -11.60
CA GLY A 104 3.72 1.57 -12.75
C GLY A 104 3.45 0.06 -12.62
N GLY A 105 2.32 -0.35 -12.04
CA GLY A 105 2.00 -1.77 -11.79
C GLY A 105 2.56 -2.36 -10.49
N TYR A 106 3.40 -1.62 -9.77
CA TYR A 106 3.81 -1.90 -8.40
C TYR A 106 2.72 -1.50 -7.41
N LYS A 107 2.54 -2.35 -6.39
CA LYS A 107 1.64 -2.12 -5.25
C LYS A 107 2.34 -2.50 -3.96
N GLY A 108 2.30 -1.62 -2.98
CA GLY A 108 2.86 -1.92 -1.66
C GLY A 108 2.99 -0.70 -0.77
N VAL A 109 3.93 -0.78 0.16
CA VAL A 109 4.35 0.30 1.04
C VAL A 109 5.81 0.66 0.70
N VAL A 110 6.18 1.92 0.85
CA VAL A 110 7.58 2.35 0.85
C VAL A 110 7.90 3.04 2.16
N ALA A 111 9.00 2.66 2.79
CA ALA A 111 9.50 3.28 4.01
C ALA A 111 10.68 4.20 3.71
N VAL A 112 10.82 5.27 4.48
CA VAL A 112 11.92 6.22 4.31
C VAL A 112 13.25 5.54 4.64
N ASP A 113 14.14 5.50 3.65
CA ASP A 113 15.54 5.11 3.84
C ASP A 113 16.39 6.40 3.85
N PRO A 114 16.91 6.82 5.01
CA PRO A 114 17.68 8.06 5.11
C PRO A 114 19.05 7.97 4.46
N THR A 115 19.50 6.78 4.08
CA THR A 115 20.81 6.54 3.45
C THR A 115 20.72 6.45 1.93
N SER A 116 19.53 6.28 1.37
CA SER A 116 19.33 6.15 -0.07
C SER A 116 19.24 7.51 -0.75
N SER A 117 19.90 7.65 -1.90
CA SER A 117 19.75 8.77 -2.83
C SER A 117 18.75 8.48 -3.96
N VAL A 118 18.35 7.22 -4.15
CA VAL A 118 17.40 6.81 -5.19
C VAL A 118 15.98 7.15 -4.76
N LYS A 119 15.14 7.71 -5.66
CA LYS A 119 13.79 8.14 -5.30
C LYS A 119 12.95 6.98 -4.77
N LEU A 120 12.94 5.86 -5.49
CA LEU A 120 12.22 4.64 -5.07
C LEU A 120 13.07 3.39 -5.30
N SER A 121 13.20 2.57 -4.26
CA SER A 121 13.78 1.22 -4.36
C SER A 121 12.66 0.20 -4.25
N LEU A 122 12.29 -0.44 -5.36
CA LEU A 122 11.15 -1.36 -5.45
C LEU A 122 11.61 -2.81 -5.52
N ARG A 123 10.69 -3.75 -5.21
CA ARG A 123 10.98 -5.19 -5.18
C ARG A 123 10.15 -5.96 -6.18
N LYS A 124 10.62 -7.13 -6.59
CA LYS A 124 9.90 -7.99 -7.52
C LYS A 124 8.55 -8.42 -6.94
N SER A 125 8.49 -8.73 -5.64
CA SER A 125 7.22 -9.08 -4.98
C SER A 125 6.15 -7.98 -5.08
N MET A 126 6.54 -6.71 -5.21
CA MET A 126 5.63 -5.57 -5.35
C MET A 126 5.05 -5.44 -6.77
N SER A 127 5.74 -5.95 -7.80
CA SER A 127 5.31 -5.85 -9.20
C SER A 127 4.13 -6.80 -9.48
N LYS A 128 3.01 -6.23 -9.91
CA LYS A 128 1.76 -6.99 -10.11
C LYS A 128 1.37 -7.15 -11.58
N TYR A 129 1.84 -6.24 -12.42
CA TYR A 129 1.72 -6.24 -13.88
C TYR A 129 2.73 -5.24 -14.45
N GLU A 130 3.06 -5.38 -15.73
CA GLU A 130 3.96 -4.46 -16.43
C GLU A 130 3.20 -3.20 -16.88
N SER A 131 3.82 -2.04 -16.75
CA SER A 131 3.26 -0.75 -17.16
C SER A 131 4.36 0.26 -17.43
N ASP A 132 4.14 1.16 -18.39
CA ASP A 132 5.02 2.30 -18.66
C ASP A 132 4.63 3.57 -17.88
N ASN A 133 3.61 3.48 -17.01
CA ASN A 133 3.16 4.61 -16.22
C ASN A 133 4.19 5.00 -15.15
N THR A 134 4.66 6.25 -15.21
CA THR A 134 5.63 6.83 -14.27
C THR A 134 4.99 7.61 -13.13
N LYS A 135 3.66 7.64 -13.03
CA LYS A 135 2.95 8.35 -11.97
C LYS A 135 3.02 7.61 -10.64
N LEU A 136 3.38 8.34 -9.58
CA LEU A 136 3.29 7.88 -8.20
C LEU A 136 1.98 8.32 -7.56
N ASP A 137 1.17 7.34 -7.20
CA ASP A 137 -0.06 7.50 -6.44
C ASP A 137 0.18 7.16 -4.97
N VAL A 138 -0.13 8.09 -4.07
CA VAL A 138 -0.15 7.83 -2.62
C VAL A 138 -1.59 7.60 -2.17
N LEU A 139 -1.82 6.45 -1.54
CA LEU A 139 -3.14 6.02 -1.07
C LEU A 139 -3.33 6.34 0.41
N ALA A 140 -2.27 6.17 1.18
CA ALA A 140 -2.21 6.42 2.60
C ALA A 140 -0.76 6.68 3.01
N TYR A 141 -0.59 7.24 4.20
CA TYR A 141 0.71 7.47 4.79
C TYR A 141 0.61 7.25 6.30
N THR A 142 1.75 7.06 6.96
CA THR A 142 1.79 6.84 8.41
C THR A 142 1.19 8.02 9.15
N LYS A 143 0.18 7.74 9.97
CA LYS A 143 -0.46 8.68 10.89
C LYS A 143 -0.96 7.91 12.10
N PHE A 144 -1.18 8.60 13.20
CA PHE A 144 -1.87 7.99 14.34
C PHE A 144 -3.24 7.46 13.89
N GLN A 145 -3.49 6.20 14.17
CA GLN A 145 -4.79 5.58 13.96
C GLN A 145 -5.23 4.97 15.29
N PRO A 146 -6.37 5.39 15.85
CA PRO A 146 -6.87 4.77 17.05
C PRO A 146 -7.20 3.31 16.74
N CYS A 147 -6.81 2.43 17.66
CA CYS A 147 -7.11 1.00 17.58
C CYS A 147 -8.07 0.65 18.72
N TYR A 148 -9.03 -0.22 18.42
CA TYR A 148 -10.06 -0.64 19.36
C TYR A 148 -10.14 -2.17 19.37
N LEU A 149 -10.48 -2.71 20.54
CA LEU A 149 -10.83 -4.12 20.64
C LEU A 149 -12.15 -4.35 19.91
N ASN A 150 -12.11 -5.18 18.87
CA ASN A 150 -13.29 -5.72 18.23
C ASN A 150 -13.55 -7.16 18.72
N ARG A 151 -14.74 -7.67 18.43
CA ARG A 151 -15.15 -9.01 18.88
C ARG A 151 -14.19 -10.11 18.43
N GLN A 152 -13.65 -10.02 17.21
CA GLN A 152 -12.72 -11.02 16.68
C GLN A 152 -11.41 -11.06 17.47
N LEU A 153 -10.85 -9.90 17.81
CA LEU A 153 -9.65 -9.79 18.64
C LEU A 153 -9.90 -10.29 20.06
N ILE A 154 -11.05 -9.97 20.65
CA ILE A 154 -11.44 -10.46 21.98
C ILE A 154 -11.53 -11.98 21.98
N THR A 155 -12.23 -12.57 21.00
CA THR A 155 -12.34 -14.03 20.88
C THR A 155 -10.97 -14.68 20.73
N LEU A 156 -10.09 -14.14 19.88
CA LEU A 156 -8.74 -14.66 19.70
C LEU A 156 -7.96 -14.63 21.03
N LEU A 157 -7.95 -13.49 21.71
CA LEU A 157 -7.23 -13.33 22.97
C LEU A 157 -7.78 -14.24 24.08
N SER A 158 -9.11 -14.41 24.16
CA SER A 158 -9.77 -15.35 25.08
C SER A 158 -9.32 -16.79 24.82
N THR A 159 -9.25 -17.23 23.56
CA THR A 159 -8.74 -18.57 23.22
C THR A 159 -7.25 -18.77 23.52
N LEU A 160 -6.49 -17.67 23.59
CA LEU A 160 -5.07 -17.68 24.02
C LEU A 160 -4.91 -17.56 25.54
N GLY A 161 -6.01 -17.58 26.30
CA GLY A 161 -6.00 -17.61 27.77
C GLY A 161 -6.11 -16.25 28.45
N VAL A 162 -6.46 -15.18 27.73
CA VAL A 162 -6.77 -13.89 28.38
C VAL A 162 -8.14 -14.00 29.05
N GLU A 163 -8.16 -13.81 30.37
CA GLU A 163 -9.40 -13.92 31.16
C GLU A 163 -10.38 -12.77 30.87
N ASP A 164 -11.68 -13.09 30.96
CA ASP A 164 -12.77 -12.18 30.57
C ASP A 164 -12.77 -10.85 31.34
N TYR A 165 -12.38 -10.88 32.62
CA TYR A 165 -12.31 -9.68 33.46
C TYR A 165 -11.36 -8.60 32.91
N VAL A 166 -10.34 -8.98 32.13
CA VAL A 166 -9.41 -8.04 31.49
C VAL A 166 -10.13 -7.22 30.43
N PHE A 167 -10.99 -7.85 29.63
CA PHE A 167 -11.79 -7.17 28.62
C PHE A 167 -12.85 -6.28 29.27
N GLU A 168 -13.53 -6.76 30.31
CA GLU A 168 -14.50 -5.98 31.08
C GLU A 168 -13.86 -4.74 31.72
N LYS A 169 -12.66 -4.88 32.28
CA LYS A 169 -11.90 -3.76 32.83
C LYS A 169 -11.60 -2.71 31.77
N LYS A 170 -11.11 -3.13 30.59
CA LYS A 170 -10.83 -2.20 29.48
C LYS A 170 -12.09 -1.53 28.93
N GLN A 171 -13.21 -2.26 28.90
CA GLN A 171 -14.50 -1.68 28.54
C GLN A 171 -14.93 -0.60 29.53
N LYS A 172 -14.82 -0.88 30.85
CA LYS A 172 -15.12 0.10 31.90
C LYS A 172 -14.22 1.34 31.81
N GLU A 173 -12.91 1.16 31.60
CA GLU A 173 -11.96 2.26 31.37
C GLU A 173 -12.37 3.12 30.17
N ALA A 174 -12.76 2.50 29.04
CA ALA A 174 -13.21 3.22 27.85
C ALA A 174 -14.51 4.00 28.07
N VAL A 175 -15.49 3.41 28.78
CA VAL A 175 -16.76 4.09 29.13
C VAL A 175 -16.51 5.26 30.08
N ASN A 176 -15.65 5.11 31.09
CA ASN A 176 -15.33 6.18 32.02
C ASN A 176 -14.65 7.37 31.32
N ASN A 177 -13.74 7.10 30.39
CA ASN A 177 -13.11 8.14 29.59
C ASN A 177 -14.10 8.91 28.70
N LEU A 178 -15.22 8.29 28.30
CA LEU A 178 -16.28 8.97 27.54
C LEU A 178 -17.20 9.82 28.42
N MET A 179 -17.30 9.54 29.73
CA MET A 179 -18.13 10.31 30.67
C MET A 179 -17.41 11.51 31.29
N LEU A 180 -16.11 11.68 31.01
CA LEU A 180 -15.29 12.81 31.45
C LEU A 180 -15.17 13.94 30.42
N TYR A 181 -15.91 13.83 29.30
CA TYR A 181 -16.10 14.85 28.27
C TYR A 181 -17.56 15.28 28.20
#